data_AF-C6A0G5-F1
#
_entry.id   AF-C6A0G5-F1
#
_cell.length_a   1.000
_cell.length_b   1.000
_cell.length_c   1.000
_cell.angle_alpha   90.00
_cell.angle_beta   90.00
_cell.angle_gamma   90.00
#
_symmetry.space_group_name_H-M   'P 1'
#
loop_
_entity.id
_entity.type
_entity.pdbx_description
1 polymer ?
#
loop_
_entity_poly.entity_id
_entity_poly.type
_entity_poly.pdbx_seq_one_letter_code
_entity_poly.pdbx_strand_id
1 'polypeptide(L)'
;MIVSYVRSSLSKGIDYLNTGVMTDDEPYKSTLNPLLSQITENPHLSIKNLTSEEISTQVNITIVISTPYLSIQNLNASIVSHLTEFLEKDLVENYHFTNNTGFLKYGGKTVNITITVVRG
;
A
#
# COMPACT_ATOMS: atom_id res chain seq x y z
N MET A 1 -14.33 -8.88 1.94
CA MET A 1 -14.47 -7.57 2.62
C MET A 1 -13.11 -6.94 2.90
N ILE A 2 -12.21 -7.60 3.65
CA ILE A 2 -10.83 -7.11 3.91
C ILE A 2 -10.08 -6.77 2.62
N VAL A 3 -10.11 -7.67 1.62
CA VAL A 3 -9.52 -7.45 0.29
C VAL A 3 -10.01 -6.17 -0.38
N SER A 4 -11.30 -5.87 -0.27
CA SER A 4 -11.91 -4.68 -0.88
C SER A 4 -11.41 -3.40 -0.21
N TYR A 5 -11.26 -3.42 1.12
CA TYR A 5 -10.69 -2.30 1.87
C TYR A 5 -9.23 -2.07 1.51
N VAL A 6 -8.42 -3.14 1.53
CA VAL A 6 -7.00 -3.07 1.12
C VAL A 6 -6.87 -2.58 -0.32
N ARG A 7 -7.70 -3.08 -1.25
CA ARG A 7 -7.71 -2.59 -2.63
C ARG A 7 -8.07 -1.10 -2.70
N SER A 8 -9.08 -0.67 -1.96
CA SER A 8 -9.54 0.72 -1.98
C SER A 8 -8.47 1.65 -1.42
N SER A 9 -7.87 1.33 -0.28
CA SER A 9 -6.75 2.07 0.31
C SER A 9 -5.56 2.09 -0.64
N LEU A 10 -5.17 0.95 -1.20
CA LEU A 10 -4.04 0.86 -2.12
C LEU A 10 -4.26 1.72 -3.37
N SER A 11 -5.47 1.73 -3.90
CA SER A 11 -5.81 2.53 -5.08
C SER A 11 -5.62 4.02 -4.80
N LYS A 12 -6.08 4.51 -3.63
CA LYS A 12 -5.84 5.91 -3.22
C LYS A 12 -4.35 6.24 -3.16
N GLY A 13 -3.55 5.38 -2.54
CA GLY A 13 -2.10 5.59 -2.42
C GLY A 13 -1.38 5.58 -3.78
N ILE A 14 -1.76 4.66 -4.67
CA ILE A 14 -1.24 4.60 -6.04
C ILE A 14 -1.65 5.83 -6.84
N ASP A 15 -2.92 6.21 -6.81
CA ASP A 15 -3.43 7.38 -7.52
C ASP A 15 -2.69 8.64 -7.06
N TYR A 16 -2.51 8.79 -5.75
CA TYR A 16 -1.73 9.87 -5.16
C TYR A 16 -0.29 9.93 -5.70
N LEU A 17 0.44 8.82 -5.65
CA LEU A 17 1.81 8.74 -6.19
C LEU A 17 1.87 9.02 -7.69
N ASN A 18 0.85 8.59 -8.44
CA ASN A 18 0.74 8.87 -9.88
C ASN A 18 0.38 10.34 -10.18
N THR A 19 -0.28 11.06 -9.27
CA THR A 19 -0.50 12.51 -9.45
C THR A 19 0.78 13.32 -9.25
N GLY A 20 1.67 12.87 -8.35
CA GLY A 20 2.93 13.54 -8.05
C GLY A 20 2.79 14.85 -7.27
N VAL A 21 1.61 15.16 -6.72
CA VAL A 21 1.35 16.41 -5.98
C VAL A 21 1.32 16.13 -4.47
N MET A 22 2.19 16.80 -3.71
CA MET A 22 2.23 16.67 -2.26
C MET A 22 1.04 17.38 -1.59
N THR A 23 0.40 16.72 -0.62
CA THR A 23 -0.59 17.31 0.31
C THR A 23 -0.06 17.29 1.75
N ASP A 24 -0.63 18.16 2.59
CA ASP A 24 -0.41 18.18 4.03
C ASP A 24 -1.35 17.24 4.82
N ASP A 25 -2.26 16.53 4.13
CA ASP A 25 -3.22 15.63 4.77
C ASP A 25 -2.57 14.31 5.23
N GLU A 26 -2.90 13.85 6.43
CA GLU A 26 -2.58 12.50 6.88
C GLU A 26 -3.55 11.47 6.25
N PRO A 27 -3.10 10.22 5.98
CA PRO A 27 -1.76 9.70 6.22
C PRO A 27 -0.75 9.97 5.07
N TYR A 28 -1.15 10.68 4.00
CA TYR A 28 -0.30 10.93 2.83
C TYR A 28 0.99 11.68 3.19
N LYS A 29 0.87 12.70 4.05
CA LYS A 29 1.98 13.54 4.48
C LYS A 29 3.09 12.74 5.16
N SER A 30 2.75 11.93 6.16
CA SER A 30 3.75 11.16 6.91
C SER A 30 4.28 9.95 6.16
N THR A 31 3.55 9.40 5.20
CA THR A 31 3.91 8.15 4.53
C THR A 31 4.30 8.28 3.06
N LEU A 32 3.55 9.00 2.22
CA LEU A 32 3.78 9.01 0.77
C LEU A 32 4.60 10.22 0.28
N ASN A 33 4.56 11.36 0.98
CA ASN A 33 5.38 12.53 0.59
C ASN A 33 6.89 12.25 0.57
N PRO A 34 7.48 11.53 1.56
CA PRO A 34 8.89 11.20 1.52
C PRO A 34 9.28 10.41 0.27
N LEU A 35 8.40 9.51 -0.20
CA LEU A 35 8.63 8.74 -1.42
C LEU A 35 8.56 9.60 -2.69
N LEU A 36 7.63 10.55 -2.76
CA LEU A 36 7.52 11.47 -3.91
C LEU A 36 8.82 12.26 -4.16
N SER A 37 9.59 12.57 -3.11
CA SER A 37 10.89 13.22 -3.25
C SER A 37 11.98 12.37 -3.94
N GLN A 38 11.78 11.05 -4.00
CA GLN A 38 12.69 10.09 -4.64
C GLN A 38 12.28 9.77 -6.08
N ILE A 39 11.04 10.08 -6.46
CA ILE A 39 10.46 9.76 -7.76
C ILE A 39 10.69 10.95 -8.70
N THR A 40 11.47 10.74 -9.75
CA THR A 40 11.87 11.81 -10.70
C THR A 40 10.93 11.95 -11.90
N GLU A 41 10.04 10.99 -12.11
CA GLU A 41 9.09 10.94 -13.22
C GLU A 41 7.77 10.31 -12.76
N ASN A 42 6.66 10.49 -13.50
CA ASN A 42 5.41 9.85 -13.14
C ASN A 42 5.61 8.32 -13.07
N PRO A 43 5.31 7.67 -11.94
CA PRO A 43 5.68 6.27 -11.77
C PRO A 43 4.75 5.30 -12.51
N HIS A 44 3.58 5.75 -12.98
CA HIS A 44 2.57 4.95 -13.67
C HIS A 44 2.30 3.60 -12.97
N LEU A 45 2.18 3.64 -11.63
CA LEU A 45 1.90 2.48 -10.80
C LEU A 45 0.48 1.99 -11.05
N SER A 46 0.30 0.67 -11.05
CA SER A 46 -1.00 0.03 -11.24
C SER A 46 -1.09 -1.28 -10.46
N ILE A 47 -2.26 -1.62 -9.93
CA ILE A 47 -2.48 -2.91 -9.27
C ILE A 47 -2.61 -3.98 -10.36
N LYS A 48 -1.58 -4.82 -10.52
CA LYS A 48 -1.59 -5.94 -11.47
C LYS A 48 -2.36 -7.14 -10.93
N ASN A 49 -2.12 -7.47 -9.66
CA ASN A 49 -2.78 -8.57 -9.00
C ASN A 49 -2.97 -8.28 -7.51
N LEU A 50 -4.05 -8.80 -6.95
CA LEU A 50 -4.32 -8.77 -5.52
C LEU A 50 -5.04 -10.06 -5.16
N THR A 51 -4.37 -10.91 -4.38
CA THR A 51 -4.89 -12.20 -3.92
C THR A 51 -4.94 -12.23 -2.41
N SER A 52 -5.87 -13.01 -1.87
CA SER A 52 -5.93 -13.28 -0.44
C SER A 52 -6.01 -14.77 -0.16
N GLU A 53 -5.32 -15.19 0.88
CA GLU A 53 -5.43 -16.50 1.48
C GLU A 53 -5.84 -16.32 2.94
N GLU A 54 -6.91 -17.00 3.35
CA GLU A 54 -7.45 -16.90 4.69
C GLU A 54 -7.29 -18.24 5.40
N ILE A 55 -6.67 -18.19 6.58
CA ILE A 55 -6.57 -19.32 7.51
C ILE A 55 -7.32 -18.98 8.80
N SER A 56 -7.30 -19.90 9.77
CA SER A 56 -8.07 -19.77 11.02
C SER A 56 -7.75 -18.49 11.80
N THR A 57 -6.48 -18.12 11.89
CA THR A 57 -6.00 -16.99 12.70
C THR A 57 -5.50 -15.80 11.89
N GLN A 58 -5.35 -15.94 10.57
CA GLN A 58 -4.69 -14.95 9.73
C GLN A 58 -5.32 -14.81 8.35
N VAL A 59 -5.15 -13.64 7.76
CA VAL A 59 -5.46 -13.33 6.37
C VAL A 59 -4.20 -12.80 5.71
N ASN A 60 -3.66 -13.52 4.74
CA ASN A 60 -2.49 -13.13 3.97
C ASN A 60 -2.96 -12.47 2.67
N ILE A 61 -2.54 -11.25 2.42
CA ILE A 61 -2.89 -10.48 1.22
C ILE A 61 -1.60 -10.23 0.45
N THR A 62 -1.56 -10.74 -0.78
CA THR A 62 -0.43 -10.56 -1.68
C THR A 62 -0.82 -9.61 -2.79
N ILE A 63 -0.06 -8.53 -2.94
CA ILE A 63 -0.29 -7.45 -3.90
C ILE A 63 0.89 -7.39 -4.86
N VAL A 64 0.59 -7.38 -6.16
CA VAL A 64 1.57 -7.10 -7.21
C VAL A 64 1.21 -5.78 -7.85
N ILE A 65 2.13 -4.83 -7.77
CA ILE A 65 2.05 -3.52 -8.43
C ILE A 65 2.94 -3.56 -9.67
N SER A 66 2.46 -3.03 -10.80
CA SER A 66 3.25 -2.88 -12.02
C SER A 66 3.58 -1.43 -12.32
N THR A 67 4.74 -1.24 -12.93
CA THR A 67 5.19 0.01 -13.56
C THR A 67 5.89 -0.31 -14.89
N PRO A 68 5.79 0.53 -15.92
CA PRO A 68 6.56 0.33 -17.15
C PRO A 68 8.04 0.72 -17.00
N TYR A 69 8.41 1.46 -15.94
CA TYR A 69 9.74 2.06 -15.79
C TYR A 69 10.66 1.25 -14.86
N LEU A 70 11.88 0.98 -15.34
CA LEU A 70 12.91 0.30 -14.55
C LEU A 70 13.44 1.17 -13.40
N SER A 71 13.57 2.48 -13.62
CA SER A 71 13.92 3.49 -12.61
C SER A 71 13.02 3.39 -11.38
N ILE A 72 11.71 3.26 -11.60
CA ILE A 72 10.69 3.13 -10.56
C ILE A 72 10.75 1.74 -9.92
N GLN A 73 10.91 0.67 -10.71
CA GLN A 73 11.09 -0.68 -10.16
C GLN A 73 12.33 -0.76 -9.24
N ASN A 74 13.41 -0.03 -9.53
CA ASN A 74 14.60 0.00 -8.68
C ASN A 74 14.34 0.63 -7.30
N LEU A 75 13.25 1.40 -7.15
CA LEU A 75 12.78 1.94 -5.88
C LEU A 75 11.83 0.99 -5.14
N ASN A 76 11.71 -0.28 -5.55
CA ASN A 76 10.78 -1.26 -4.99
C ASN A 76 10.77 -1.29 -3.45
N ALA A 77 11.94 -1.32 -2.80
CA ALA A 77 12.01 -1.34 -1.34
C ALA A 77 11.39 -0.08 -0.70
N SER A 78 11.69 1.11 -1.23
CA SER A 78 11.08 2.37 -0.78
C SER A 78 9.58 2.39 -1.04
N ILE A 79 9.15 2.01 -2.25
CA ILE A 79 7.72 1.99 -2.63
C ILE A 79 6.94 1.05 -1.71
N VAL A 80 7.43 -0.18 -1.53
CA VAL A 80 6.81 -1.18 -0.67
C VAL A 80 6.72 -0.69 0.77
N SER A 81 7.78 -0.13 1.32
CA SER A 81 7.80 0.37 2.71
C SER A 81 6.75 1.46 2.92
N HIS A 82 6.77 2.52 2.10
CA HIS A 82 5.87 3.67 2.28
C HIS A 82 4.42 3.34 1.94
N LEU A 83 4.15 2.49 0.93
CA LEU A 83 2.79 2.03 0.65
C LEU A 83 2.25 1.12 1.76
N THR A 84 3.09 0.28 2.36
CA THR A 84 2.66 -0.58 3.48
C THR A 84 2.28 0.28 4.68
N GLU A 85 3.10 1.28 5.02
CA GLU A 85 2.80 2.21 6.12
C GLU A 85 1.53 3.02 5.85
N PHE A 86 1.37 3.54 4.62
CA PHE A 86 0.15 4.23 4.21
C PHE A 86 -1.09 3.35 4.35
N LEU A 87 -1.01 2.10 3.86
CA LEU A 87 -2.10 1.14 3.94
C LEU A 87 -2.48 0.86 5.39
N GLU A 88 -1.52 0.57 6.26
CA GLU A 88 -1.80 0.28 7.66
C GLU A 88 -2.51 1.45 8.36
N LYS A 89 -2.05 2.69 8.12
CA LYS A 89 -2.68 3.90 8.67
C LYS A 89 -4.09 4.13 8.11
N ASP A 90 -4.25 4.14 6.78
CA ASP A 90 -5.57 4.37 6.15
C ASP A 90 -6.59 3.27 6.54
N LEU A 91 -6.14 2.02 6.70
CA LEU A 91 -7.01 0.91 7.13
C LEU A 91 -7.48 1.07 8.58
N VAL A 92 -6.60 1.51 9.47
CA VAL A 92 -6.95 1.78 10.88
C VAL A 92 -7.91 2.97 10.98
N GLU A 93 -7.63 4.05 10.26
CA GLU A 93 -8.43 5.28 10.30
C GLU A 93 -9.81 5.13 9.66
N ASN A 94 -9.89 4.44 8.51
CA ASN A 94 -11.10 4.46 7.68
C ASN A 94 -11.91 3.14 7.66
N TYR A 95 -11.34 2.02 8.11
CA TYR A 95 -11.96 0.69 7.93
C TYR A 95 -12.00 -0.17 9.20
N HIS A 96 -11.86 0.43 10.39
CA HIS A 96 -11.94 -0.23 11.70
C HIS A 96 -10.91 -1.35 11.92
N PHE A 97 -9.78 -1.28 11.23
CA PHE A 97 -8.65 -2.12 11.58
C PHE A 97 -8.04 -1.64 12.89
N THR A 98 -7.31 -2.53 13.57
CA THR A 98 -6.57 -2.17 14.78
C THR A 98 -5.11 -2.55 14.61
N ASN A 99 -4.21 -1.76 15.21
CA ASN A 99 -2.78 -2.04 15.22
C ASN A 99 -2.21 -1.80 16.62
N ASN A 100 -2.67 -2.61 17.59
CA ASN A 100 -2.33 -2.41 19.01
C ASN A 100 -1.07 -3.19 19.45
N THR A 101 -0.50 -4.00 18.56
CA THR A 101 0.64 -4.90 18.88
C THR A 101 1.67 -4.97 17.74
N GLY A 102 1.74 -3.97 16.86
CA GLY A 102 2.57 -4.01 15.65
C GLY A 102 2.07 -5.00 14.58
N PHE A 103 0.84 -5.49 14.74
CA PHE A 103 0.19 -6.39 13.79
C PHE A 103 -1.17 -5.81 13.45
N LEU A 104 -1.42 -5.62 12.17
CA LEU A 104 -2.71 -5.19 11.66
C LEU A 104 -3.75 -6.29 11.91
N LYS A 105 -4.90 -5.95 12.47
CA LYS A 105 -5.96 -6.91 12.82
C LYS A 105 -7.33 -6.44 12.34
N TYR A 106 -8.13 -7.40 11.87
CA TYR A 106 -9.52 -7.20 11.49
C TYR A 106 -10.36 -8.42 11.87
N GLY A 107 -11.49 -8.20 12.56
CA GLY A 107 -12.39 -9.31 12.94
C GLY A 107 -11.72 -10.41 13.78
N GLY A 108 -10.75 -10.05 14.63
CA GLY A 108 -9.99 -11.00 15.45
C GLY A 108 -8.87 -11.75 14.72
N LYS A 109 -8.69 -11.55 13.41
CA LYS A 109 -7.62 -12.15 12.62
C LYS A 109 -6.48 -11.18 12.39
N THR A 110 -5.26 -11.69 12.33
CA THR A 110 -4.09 -10.91 11.88
C THR A 110 -4.13 -10.78 10.37
N VAL A 111 -3.91 -9.58 9.84
CA VAL A 111 -3.86 -9.29 8.42
C VAL A 111 -2.42 -9.01 8.02
N ASN A 112 -1.85 -9.89 7.22
CA ASN A 112 -0.49 -9.75 6.71
C ASN A 112 -0.56 -9.23 5.27
N ILE A 113 0.09 -8.10 4.97
CA ILE A 113 0.08 -7.49 3.64
C ILE A 113 1.49 -7.59 3.07
N THR A 114 1.62 -8.24 1.91
CA THR A 114 2.87 -8.35 1.16
C THR A 114 2.71 -7.62 -0.17
N ILE A 115 3.55 -6.62 -0.40
CA ILE A 115 3.56 -5.83 -1.64
C ILE A 115 4.83 -6.15 -2.43
N THR A 116 4.71 -6.27 -3.75
CA THR A 116 5.87 -6.36 -4.65
C THR A 116 5.63 -5.47 -5.86
N VAL A 117 6.66 -4.69 -6.23
CA VAL A 117 6.66 -3.89 -7.46
C VAL A 117 7.42 -4.64 -8.54
N VAL A 118 6.78 -4.84 -9.70
CA VAL A 118 7.38 -5.50 -10.86
C VAL A 118 7.34 -4.58 -12.07
N ARG A 119 8.28 -4.78 -12.99
CA ARG A 119 8.17 -4.20 -14.33
C ARG A 119 7.06 -4.93 -15.10
N GLY A 120 6.14 -4.17 -15.69
CA GLY A 120 4.94 -4.68 -16.36
C GLY A 120 4.69 -4.01 -17.69
#